data_AF-A0A177THL9-F1
#
_entry.id   AF-A0A177THL9-F1
#
_cell.length_a   1.000
_cell.length_b   1.000
_cell.length_c   1.000
_cell.angle_alpha   90.00
_cell.angle_beta   90.00
_cell.angle_gamma   90.00
#
_symmetry.space_group_name_H-M   'P 1'
#
loop_
_entity.id
_entity.type
_entity.pdbx_description
1 polymer ?
#
loop_
_entity_poly.entity_id
_entity_poly.type
_entity_poly.pdbx_seq_one_letter_code
_entity_poly.pdbx_strand_id
1 'polypeptide(L)'
;MDAVVGSLQQHVDLRVQALQSTVETLVTNFAATQHLYFQQVQLQQQALLELQKSASRAALSILAASSASPSTAPVDSTAPLLQPPEASRALALLSGPSANARERGGDSEEVPAGFEQDRTISSCVDLWREYKEGIGGAPSVEDMDKKWNARWRRLDKDRVHYKRRMIIINRIKAVIASEKVSAERAVFLVERARLALSTPRSLDKLSKMLRDETFEVALS
;
A
#
# COMPACT_ATOMS: atom_id res chain seq x y z
N MET A 1 63.12 1.22 27.56
CA MET A 1 61.74 0.77 27.24
C MET A 1 60.87 1.92 26.74
N ASP A 2 61.25 3.17 26.98
CA ASP A 2 60.45 4.37 26.63
C ASP A 2 60.28 4.61 25.12
N ALA A 3 61.25 4.23 24.28
CA ALA A 3 61.17 4.42 22.82
C ALA A 3 60.07 3.56 22.15
N VAL A 4 59.78 2.38 22.69
CA VAL A 4 58.74 1.48 22.14
C VAL A 4 57.34 2.00 22.51
N VAL A 5 57.19 2.54 23.72
CA VAL A 5 55.93 3.15 24.19
C VAL A 5 55.60 4.42 23.39
N GLY A 6 56.60 5.27 23.11
CA GLY A 6 56.40 6.46 22.28
C GLY A 6 55.98 6.14 20.84
N SER A 7 56.56 5.09 20.24
CA SER A 7 56.21 4.64 18.88
C SER A 7 54.78 4.07 18.80
N LEU A 8 54.36 3.31 19.81
CA LEU A 8 52.98 2.80 19.89
C LEU A 8 51.96 3.93 20.09
N GLN A 9 52.27 4.92 20.93
CA GLN A 9 51.40 6.08 21.15
C GLN A 9 51.22 6.89 19.86
N GLN A 10 52.31 7.15 19.13
CA GLN A 10 52.25 7.84 17.85
C GLN A 10 51.36 7.09 16.83
N HIS A 11 51.45 5.75 16.79
CA HIS A 11 50.61 4.97 15.90
C HIS A 11 49.11 5.04 16.27
N VAL A 12 48.79 5.07 17.56
CA VAL A 12 47.41 5.25 18.04
C VAL A 12 46.89 6.64 17.63
N ASP A 13 47.68 7.69 17.85
CA ASP A 13 47.28 9.06 17.53
C ASP A 13 47.02 9.25 16.03
N LEU A 14 47.88 8.70 15.16
CA LEU A 14 47.65 8.71 13.71
C LEU A 14 46.35 8.00 13.31
N ARG A 15 46.01 6.89 13.96
CA ARG A 15 44.77 6.16 13.68
C ARG A 15 43.54 6.93 14.15
N VAL A 16 43.62 7.58 15.31
CA VAL A 16 42.54 8.44 15.81
C VAL A 16 42.31 9.62 14.85
N GLN A 17 43.38 10.27 14.39
CA GLN A 17 43.29 11.38 13.45
C GLN A 17 42.70 10.96 12.09
N ALA A 18 43.09 9.78 11.57
CA ALA A 18 42.53 9.24 10.33
C ALA A 18 41.02 8.93 10.45
N LEU A 19 40.59 8.40 11.60
CA LEU A 19 39.17 8.16 11.88
C LEU A 19 38.38 9.47 11.97
N GLN A 20 38.91 10.48 12.65
CA GLN A 20 38.28 11.79 12.75
C GLN A 20 38.08 12.42 11.37
N SER A 21 39.12 12.43 10.52
CA SER A 21 39.03 12.94 9.15
C SER A 21 38.01 12.18 8.30
N THR A 22 37.91 10.86 8.47
CA THR A 22 36.90 10.04 7.78
C THR A 22 35.49 10.43 8.20
N VAL A 23 35.26 10.63 9.50
CA VAL A 23 33.94 11.04 10.02
C VAL A 23 33.56 12.43 9.51
N GLU A 24 34.46 13.40 9.53
CA GLU A 24 34.21 14.75 9.01
C GLU A 24 33.83 14.73 7.53
N THR A 25 34.53 13.90 6.75
CA THR A 25 34.23 13.71 5.33
C THR A 25 32.83 13.13 5.13
N LEU A 26 32.44 12.12 5.92
CA LEU A 26 31.10 11.53 5.86
C LEU A 26 30.01 12.51 6.26
N VAL A 27 30.23 13.31 7.30
CA VAL A 27 29.28 14.35 7.74
C VAL A 27 29.09 15.40 6.65
N THR A 28 30.18 15.85 6.02
CA THR A 28 30.14 16.83 4.94
C THR A 28 29.42 16.29 3.71
N ASN A 29 29.73 15.04 3.31
CA ASN A 29 29.06 14.38 2.19
C ASN A 29 27.56 14.18 2.45
N PHE A 30 27.19 13.82 3.68
CA PHE A 30 25.78 13.70 4.06
C PHE A 30 25.07 15.05 3.98
N ALA A 31 25.65 16.11 4.54
CA ALA A 31 25.09 17.46 4.48
C ALA A 31 24.91 17.95 3.03
N ALA A 32 25.91 17.73 2.18
CA ALA A 32 25.84 18.06 0.75
C ALA A 32 24.72 17.29 0.04
N THR A 33 24.57 16.00 0.34
CA THR A 33 23.50 15.16 -0.23
C THR A 33 22.11 15.63 0.21
N GLN A 34 21.95 15.97 1.48
CA GLN A 34 20.70 16.54 2.00
C GLN A 34 20.37 17.88 1.33
N HIS A 35 21.37 18.73 1.12
CA HIS A 35 21.18 20.01 0.45
C HIS A 35 20.73 19.84 -1.01
N LEU A 36 21.37 18.95 -1.76
CA LEU A 36 20.99 18.65 -3.14
C LEU A 36 19.55 18.10 -3.23
N TYR A 37 19.18 17.21 -2.31
CA TYR A 37 17.81 16.69 -2.24
C TYR A 37 16.79 17.82 -1.98
N PHE A 38 17.08 18.69 -1.02
CA PHE A 38 16.21 19.82 -0.71
C PHE A 38 16.07 20.77 -1.91
N GLN A 39 17.18 21.09 -2.58
CA GLN A 39 17.18 21.92 -3.78
C GLN A 39 16.34 21.30 -4.91
N GLN A 40 16.44 19.99 -5.12
CA GLN A 40 15.65 19.30 -6.14
C GLN A 40 14.15 19.39 -5.86
N VAL A 41 13.73 19.20 -4.61
CA VAL A 41 12.32 19.33 -4.21
C VAL A 41 11.81 20.76 -4.44
N GLN A 42 12.62 21.78 -4.14
CA GLN A 42 12.26 23.18 -4.41
C GLN A 42 12.05 23.45 -5.91
N LEU A 43 12.94 22.94 -6.76
CA LEU A 43 12.80 23.08 -8.22
C LEU A 43 11.54 22.39 -8.75
N GLN A 44 11.20 21.21 -8.21
CA GLN A 44 9.95 20.52 -8.58
C GLN A 44 8.70 21.33 -8.21
N GLN A 45 8.69 21.96 -7.04
CA GLN A 45 7.57 22.81 -6.61
C GLN A 45 7.43 24.05 -7.51
N GLN A 46 8.55 24.69 -7.87
CA GLN A 46 8.53 25.83 -8.82
C GLN A 46 8.01 25.41 -10.20
N ALA A 47 8.44 24.26 -10.72
CA ALA A 47 7.96 23.74 -11.99
C ALA A 47 6.44 23.47 -11.99
N LEU A 48 5.91 22.92 -10.88
CA LEU A 48 4.46 22.71 -10.73
C LEU A 48 3.68 24.04 -10.72
N LEU A 49 4.20 25.05 -10.03
CA LEU A 49 3.58 26.38 -10.00
C LEU A 49 3.56 27.02 -11.39
N GLU A 50 4.64 26.91 -12.16
CA GLU A 50 4.69 27.42 -13.53
C GLU A 50 3.72 26.67 -14.46
N LEU A 51 3.57 25.35 -14.29
CA LEU A 51 2.58 24.59 -15.05
C LEU A 51 1.15 25.06 -14.75
N GLN A 52 0.83 25.31 -13.48
CA GLN A 52 -0.48 25.83 -13.08
C GLN A 52 -0.74 27.24 -13.68
N LYS A 53 0.27 28.12 -13.66
CA LYS A 53 0.17 29.45 -14.28
C LYS A 53 -0.02 29.36 -15.80
N SER A 54 0.71 28.46 -16.47
CA SER A 54 0.58 28.20 -17.91
C SER A 54 -0.82 27.69 -18.26
N ALA A 55 -1.32 26.68 -17.54
CA ALA A 55 -2.66 26.14 -17.75
C ALA A 55 -3.76 27.20 -17.55
N SER A 56 -3.62 28.05 -16.54
CA SER A 56 -4.55 29.16 -16.27
C SER A 56 -4.55 30.19 -17.42
N ARG A 57 -3.37 30.51 -17.99
CA ARG A 57 -3.24 31.40 -19.15
C ARG A 57 -3.89 30.79 -20.41
N ALA A 58 -3.70 29.50 -20.65
CA ALA A 58 -4.31 28.80 -21.79
C ALA A 58 -5.85 28.74 -21.65
N ALA A 59 -6.37 28.54 -20.45
CA ALA A 59 -7.82 28.58 -20.20
C ALA A 59 -8.42 29.96 -20.48
N LEU A 60 -7.72 31.04 -20.09
CA LEU A 60 -8.15 32.41 -20.37
C LEU A 60 -8.09 32.75 -21.86
N SER A 61 -7.12 32.22 -22.64
CA SER A 61 -7.08 32.46 -24.08
C SER A 61 -8.19 31.72 -24.84
N ILE A 62 -8.63 30.55 -24.37
CA ILE A 62 -9.78 29.83 -24.96
C ILE A 62 -11.09 30.59 -24.72
N LEU A 63 -11.29 31.15 -23.52
CA LEU A 63 -12.48 31.95 -23.22
C LEU A 63 -12.53 33.26 -24.01
N ALA A 64 -11.38 33.89 -24.26
CA ALA A 64 -11.31 35.11 -25.09
C ALA A 64 -11.60 34.84 -26.58
N ALA A 65 -11.43 33.61 -27.08
CA ALA A 65 -11.77 33.22 -28.45
C ALA A 65 -13.24 32.83 -28.65
N SER A 66 -14.01 32.64 -27.56
CA SER A 66 -15.41 32.18 -27.59
C SER A 66 -16.46 33.30 -27.69
N SER A 67 -16.08 34.49 -28.17
CA SER A 67 -16.99 35.63 -28.39
C SER A 67 -17.32 35.90 -29.86
N ALA A 68 -17.12 34.94 -30.76
CA ALA A 68 -17.52 35.06 -32.16
C ALA A 68 -18.46 33.90 -32.57
N SER A 69 -19.78 34.16 -32.55
CA SER A 69 -20.81 33.33 -33.22
C SER A 69 -20.84 33.61 -34.74
N PRO A 70 -21.42 32.73 -35.59
CA PRO A 70 -22.89 32.59 -35.79
C PRO A 70 -23.36 31.11 -35.86
N SER A 71 -24.54 30.73 -35.34
CA SER A 71 -25.91 30.78 -35.91
C SER A 71 -26.11 30.02 -37.24
N THR A 72 -26.83 28.88 -37.21
CA THR A 72 -28.03 28.52 -38.02
C THR A 72 -28.53 27.10 -37.65
N ALA A 73 -29.86 26.91 -37.63
CA ALA A 73 -30.62 25.74 -37.14
C ALA A 73 -30.85 24.63 -38.22
N PRO A 74 -31.98 23.87 -38.24
CA PRO A 74 -32.32 22.61 -37.55
C PRO A 74 -32.70 21.44 -38.53
N VAL A 75 -32.96 20.20 -38.07
CA VAL A 75 -34.18 19.37 -38.37
C VAL A 75 -34.13 17.93 -37.82
N ASP A 76 -35.31 17.50 -37.32
CA ASP A 76 -35.97 16.18 -37.26
C ASP A 76 -35.24 14.88 -36.88
N SER A 77 -35.78 14.22 -35.84
CA SER A 77 -35.80 12.76 -35.76
C SER A 77 -37.06 12.27 -35.03
N THR A 78 -37.91 11.64 -35.84
CA THR A 78 -39.13 10.90 -35.54
C THR A 78 -38.84 9.70 -34.64
N ALA A 79 -39.60 9.56 -33.55
CA ALA A 79 -39.60 8.37 -32.69
C ALA A 79 -41.04 7.85 -32.52
N PRO A 80 -41.28 6.53 -32.65
CA PRO A 80 -42.47 5.91 -32.09
C PRO A 80 -42.14 4.95 -30.95
N LEU A 81 -42.98 5.04 -29.91
CA LEU A 81 -43.12 4.12 -28.77
C LEU A 81 -43.32 2.66 -29.22
N LEU A 82 -42.88 1.70 -28.40
CA LEU A 82 -43.63 0.47 -28.08
C LEU A 82 -43.17 -0.15 -26.76
N GLN A 83 -44.16 -0.57 -25.98
CA GLN A 83 -44.15 -1.01 -24.57
C GLN A 83 -43.57 -2.43 -24.35
N PRO A 84 -43.14 -2.79 -23.12
CA PRO A 84 -42.98 -4.17 -22.69
C PRO A 84 -44.24 -4.71 -21.97
N PRO A 85 -44.70 -5.95 -22.26
CA PRO A 85 -45.60 -6.67 -21.38
C PRO A 85 -44.84 -7.55 -20.37
N GLU A 86 -45.27 -7.45 -19.12
CA GLU A 86 -44.96 -8.33 -17.99
C GLU A 86 -45.57 -9.74 -18.16
N ALA A 87 -45.20 -10.62 -17.22
CA ALA A 87 -45.62 -12.01 -16.99
C ALA A 87 -44.85 -13.05 -17.82
N SER A 88 -44.06 -13.91 -17.18
CA SER A 88 -44.65 -14.96 -16.36
C SER A 88 -43.68 -15.47 -15.28
N ARG A 89 -44.10 -15.32 -14.02
CA ARG A 89 -43.68 -16.18 -12.91
C ARG A 89 -44.36 -17.53 -13.09
N ALA A 90 -43.59 -18.61 -13.07
CA ALA A 90 -44.10 -19.95 -12.85
C ALA A 90 -43.24 -20.63 -11.77
N LEU A 91 -43.85 -20.75 -10.58
CA LEU A 91 -43.37 -21.45 -9.40
C LEU A 91 -44.30 -22.66 -9.25
N ALA A 92 -43.73 -23.87 -9.11
CA ALA A 92 -44.32 -25.18 -8.74
C ALA A 92 -43.79 -26.27 -9.69
N LEU A 93 -43.35 -27.46 -9.29
CA LEU A 93 -43.41 -28.18 -8.02
C LEU A 93 -42.62 -29.52 -8.20
N LEU A 94 -42.06 -30.03 -7.07
CA LEU A 94 -41.87 -31.46 -6.70
C LEU A 94 -40.66 -32.27 -7.23
N SER A 95 -39.80 -32.69 -6.28
CA SER A 95 -39.34 -34.07 -5.99
C SER A 95 -38.10 -34.01 -5.08
N GLY A 96 -37.98 -34.60 -3.89
CA GLY A 96 -38.80 -35.47 -3.05
C GLY A 96 -38.10 -35.62 -1.66
N PRO A 97 -38.71 -36.28 -0.67
CA PRO A 97 -38.11 -36.44 0.65
C PRO A 97 -37.29 -37.74 0.71
N SER A 98 -36.04 -37.67 1.16
CA SER A 98 -35.34 -38.87 1.61
C SER A 98 -34.57 -38.57 2.89
N ALA A 99 -35.08 -39.16 3.97
CA ALA A 99 -34.56 -39.10 5.31
C ALA A 99 -33.20 -39.79 5.38
N ASN A 100 -32.19 -39.06 5.82
CA ASN A 100 -31.19 -39.62 6.71
C ASN A 100 -30.72 -38.55 7.68
N ALA A 101 -31.40 -38.54 8.83
CA ALA A 101 -31.01 -37.78 10.00
C ALA A 101 -29.68 -38.31 10.54
N ARG A 102 -28.65 -37.46 10.49
CA ARG A 102 -27.60 -37.43 11.51
C ARG A 102 -27.25 -35.98 11.75
N GLU A 103 -27.95 -35.42 12.73
CA GLU A 103 -27.73 -34.07 13.20
C GLU A 103 -26.34 -33.92 13.80
N ARG A 104 -25.57 -32.99 13.23
CA ARG A 104 -24.57 -32.23 13.97
C ARG A 104 -24.76 -30.77 13.57
N GLY A 105 -25.53 -30.06 14.39
CA GLY A 105 -25.84 -28.65 14.21
C GLY A 105 -24.56 -27.81 14.11
N GLY A 106 -24.53 -26.97 13.09
CA GLY A 106 -23.49 -26.03 12.76
C GLY A 106 -23.84 -25.49 11.39
N ASP A 107 -24.59 -24.37 11.37
CA ASP A 107 -24.92 -23.66 10.14
C ASP A 107 -23.68 -23.55 9.28
N SER A 108 -23.66 -24.28 8.16
CA SER A 108 -22.60 -24.18 7.18
C SER A 108 -22.81 -22.87 6.44
N GLU A 109 -22.43 -21.76 7.08
CA GLU A 109 -22.26 -20.47 6.42
C GLU A 109 -21.28 -20.74 5.27
N GLU A 110 -21.81 -20.85 4.05
CA GLU A 110 -20.98 -21.10 2.87
C GLU A 110 -19.98 -19.96 2.76
N VAL A 111 -18.72 -20.30 2.46
CA VAL A 111 -17.69 -19.29 2.20
C VAL A 111 -18.22 -18.35 1.13
N PRO A 112 -18.21 -17.01 1.34
CA PRO A 112 -18.61 -16.04 0.34
C PRO A 112 -17.98 -16.39 -1.01
N ALA A 113 -18.83 -16.72 -1.98
CA ALA A 113 -18.37 -17.20 -3.27
C ALA A 113 -17.50 -16.11 -3.92
N GLY A 114 -16.25 -16.46 -4.24
CA GLY A 114 -15.35 -15.58 -4.97
C GLY A 114 -14.56 -14.56 -4.14
N PHE A 115 -14.51 -14.68 -2.81
CA PHE A 115 -13.59 -13.82 -2.05
C PHE A 115 -12.13 -14.11 -2.39
N GLU A 116 -11.42 -13.09 -2.86
CA GLU A 116 -9.98 -13.09 -3.10
C GLU A 116 -9.38 -11.80 -2.54
N GLN A 117 -8.16 -11.87 -2.01
CA GLN A 117 -7.44 -10.67 -1.60
C GLN A 117 -7.04 -9.83 -2.82
N ASP A 118 -7.21 -8.52 -2.76
CA ASP A 118 -6.92 -7.59 -3.84
C ASP A 118 -5.41 -7.56 -4.13
N ARG A 119 -5.01 -8.02 -5.32
CA ARG A 119 -3.60 -8.11 -5.74
C ARG A 119 -2.97 -6.78 -6.13
N THR A 120 -3.76 -5.72 -6.30
CA THR A 120 -3.29 -4.39 -6.71
C THR A 120 -2.73 -3.57 -5.54
N ILE A 121 -3.03 -3.97 -4.30
CA ILE A 121 -2.50 -3.35 -3.08
C ILE A 121 -0.97 -3.33 -3.09
N SER A 122 -0.41 -2.13 -2.96
CA SER A 122 1.02 -1.86 -3.04
C SER A 122 1.62 -1.15 -1.82
N SER A 123 0.78 -0.70 -0.87
CA SER A 123 1.19 -0.01 0.36
C SER A 123 0.85 -0.84 1.62
N CYS A 124 1.60 -0.64 2.70
CA CYS A 124 1.24 -1.27 3.99
C CYS A 124 -0.07 -0.71 4.57
N VAL A 125 -0.42 0.53 4.21
CA VAL A 125 -1.66 1.20 4.65
C VAL A 125 -2.87 0.49 4.06
N ASP A 126 -2.89 0.31 2.73
CA ASP A 126 -4.00 -0.37 2.05
C ASP A 126 -4.06 -1.85 2.46
N LEU A 127 -2.91 -2.50 2.68
CA LEU A 127 -2.86 -3.86 3.19
C LEU A 127 -3.49 -3.98 4.58
N TRP A 128 -3.19 -3.05 5.48
CA TRP A 128 -3.77 -3.05 6.82
C TRP A 128 -5.29 -2.78 6.78
N ARG A 129 -5.72 -1.86 5.92
CA ARG A 129 -7.14 -1.56 5.68
C ARG A 129 -7.90 -2.79 5.17
N GLU A 130 -7.36 -3.48 4.15
CA GLU A 130 -7.93 -4.75 3.65
C GLU A 130 -8.03 -5.79 4.78
N TYR A 131 -7.02 -5.85 5.65
CA TYR A 131 -7.01 -6.81 6.75
C TYR A 131 -8.06 -6.53 7.82
N LYS A 132 -8.23 -5.27 8.23
CA LYS A 132 -9.11 -4.90 9.37
C LYS A 132 -10.52 -4.51 8.98
N GLU A 133 -10.69 -3.85 7.84
CA GLU A 133 -11.95 -3.23 7.43
C GLU A 133 -12.50 -3.89 6.15
N GLY A 134 -11.62 -4.37 5.27
CA GLY A 134 -11.96 -4.76 3.91
C GLY A 134 -11.85 -3.60 2.93
N ILE A 135 -12.02 -3.88 1.64
CA ILE A 135 -11.92 -2.89 0.56
C ILE A 135 -13.06 -3.15 -0.44
N GLY A 136 -13.65 -2.08 -0.97
CA GLY A 136 -14.63 -2.18 -2.06
C GLY A 136 -15.91 -2.94 -1.69
N GLY A 137 -16.32 -2.90 -0.41
CA GLY A 137 -17.48 -3.65 0.09
C GLY A 137 -17.21 -5.14 0.33
N ALA A 138 -16.00 -5.64 0.06
CA ALA A 138 -15.59 -6.98 0.45
C ALA A 138 -15.34 -7.05 1.97
N PRO A 139 -15.58 -8.21 2.61
CA PRO A 139 -15.30 -8.40 4.03
C PRO A 139 -13.81 -8.25 4.35
N SER A 140 -13.50 -7.95 5.62
CA SER A 140 -12.11 -7.90 6.09
C SER A 140 -11.47 -9.29 6.06
N VAL A 141 -10.15 -9.35 5.80
CA VAL A 141 -9.42 -10.63 5.83
C VAL A 141 -9.45 -11.23 7.24
N GLU A 142 -9.43 -10.38 8.28
CA GLU A 142 -9.52 -10.84 9.67
C GLU A 142 -10.85 -11.55 9.95
N ASP A 143 -11.98 -11.04 9.45
CA ASP A 143 -13.28 -11.69 9.63
C ASP A 143 -13.40 -12.96 8.80
N MET A 144 -12.80 -12.98 7.60
CA MET A 144 -12.71 -14.20 6.79
C MET A 144 -11.95 -15.31 7.52
N ASP A 145 -10.86 -14.98 8.20
CA ASP A 145 -10.10 -15.95 9.00
C ASP A 145 -10.87 -16.39 10.25
N LYS A 146 -11.60 -15.50 10.93
CA LYS A 146 -12.43 -15.86 12.10
C LYS A 146 -13.54 -16.86 11.74
N LYS A 147 -14.25 -16.61 10.63
CA LYS A 147 -15.42 -17.40 10.24
C LYS A 147 -15.07 -18.69 9.49
N TRP A 148 -14.08 -18.63 8.59
CA TRP A 148 -13.78 -19.74 7.68
C TRP A 148 -12.34 -20.26 7.75
N ASN A 149 -11.44 -19.57 8.47
CA ASN A 149 -10.04 -19.95 8.62
C ASN A 149 -9.37 -20.24 7.26
N ALA A 150 -8.79 -21.43 7.04
CA ALA A 150 -8.14 -21.76 5.77
C ALA A 150 -9.11 -22.07 4.61
N ARG A 151 -10.42 -22.22 4.87
CA ARG A 151 -11.40 -22.71 3.87
C ARG A 151 -11.66 -21.69 2.75
N TRP A 152 -11.50 -20.39 3.01
CA TRP A 152 -11.66 -19.36 2.00
C TRP A 152 -10.46 -19.24 1.05
N ARG A 153 -9.31 -19.82 1.42
CA ARG A 153 -8.08 -19.87 0.61
C ARG A 153 -7.97 -21.21 -0.12
N ARG A 154 -8.80 -21.38 -1.16
CA ARG A 154 -8.94 -22.67 -1.87
C ARG A 154 -7.73 -22.98 -2.76
N LEU A 155 -7.21 -21.98 -3.48
CA LEU A 155 -6.11 -22.18 -4.42
C LEU A 155 -4.75 -22.00 -3.72
N ASP A 156 -3.73 -22.73 -4.18
CA ASP A 156 -2.36 -22.59 -3.63
C ASP A 156 -1.79 -21.19 -3.83
N LYS A 157 -2.14 -20.53 -4.95
CA LYS A 157 -1.75 -19.15 -5.23
C LYS A 157 -2.26 -18.20 -4.14
N ASP A 158 -3.48 -18.39 -3.66
CA ASP A 158 -4.11 -17.55 -2.64
C ASP A 158 -3.46 -17.82 -1.28
N ARG A 159 -3.15 -19.08 -0.98
CA ARG A 159 -2.44 -19.47 0.25
C ARG A 159 -1.05 -18.84 0.32
N VAL A 160 -0.31 -18.85 -0.80
CA VAL A 160 1.03 -18.23 -0.88
C VAL A 160 0.93 -16.71 -0.73
N HIS A 161 -0.04 -16.08 -1.40
CA HIS A 161 -0.28 -14.64 -1.32
C HIS A 161 -0.64 -14.20 0.09
N TYR A 162 -1.57 -14.89 0.73
CA TYR A 162 -1.95 -14.71 2.12
C TYR A 162 -0.76 -14.84 3.06
N LYS A 163 0.04 -15.92 2.94
CA LYS A 163 1.23 -16.13 3.79
C LYS A 163 2.21 -14.96 3.70
N ARG A 164 2.43 -14.41 2.51
CA ARG A 164 3.33 -13.26 2.30
C ARG A 164 2.79 -12.00 3.00
N ARG A 165 1.50 -11.72 2.85
CA ARG A 165 0.82 -10.58 3.49
C ARG A 165 0.81 -10.69 5.00
N MET A 166 0.56 -11.88 5.53
CA MET A 166 0.51 -12.10 6.98
C MET A 166 1.82 -11.82 7.70
N ILE A 167 2.96 -11.94 7.03
CA ILE A 167 4.24 -11.57 7.63
C ILE A 167 4.30 -10.06 7.93
N ILE A 168 3.83 -9.23 7.00
CA ILE A 168 3.78 -7.78 7.19
C ILE A 168 2.75 -7.43 8.26
N ILE A 169 1.56 -8.02 8.19
CA ILE A 169 0.49 -7.82 9.19
C ILE A 169 0.96 -8.22 10.59
N ASN A 170 1.65 -9.34 10.73
CA ASN A 170 2.19 -9.80 12.00
C ASN A 170 3.29 -8.87 12.51
N ARG A 171 4.13 -8.31 11.63
CA ARG A 171 5.10 -7.29 12.02
C ARG A 171 4.41 -6.03 12.53
N ILE A 172 3.36 -5.55 11.86
CA ILE A 172 2.57 -4.40 12.33
C ILE A 172 1.98 -4.70 13.71
N LYS A 173 1.38 -5.88 13.91
CA LYS A 173 0.86 -6.30 15.23
C LYS A 173 1.96 -6.35 16.30
N ALA A 174 3.15 -6.82 15.94
CA ALA A 174 4.30 -6.85 16.85
C ALA A 174 4.71 -5.43 17.27
N VAL A 175 4.81 -4.49 16.33
CA VAL A 175 5.11 -3.07 16.58
C VAL A 175 4.07 -2.44 17.53
N ILE A 176 2.77 -2.68 17.28
CA ILE A 176 1.68 -2.22 18.15
C ILE A 176 1.89 -2.73 19.58
N ALA A 177 2.21 -4.02 19.74
CA ALA A 177 2.37 -4.63 21.04
C ALA A 177 3.66 -4.19 21.77
N SER A 178 4.79 -4.08 21.06
CA SER A 178 6.09 -3.75 21.65
C SER A 178 6.19 -2.28 22.03
N GLU A 179 5.71 -1.39 21.17
CA GLU A 179 5.85 0.06 21.37
C GLU A 179 4.63 0.69 22.03
N LYS A 180 3.53 -0.07 22.19
CA LYS A 180 2.25 0.41 22.72
C LYS A 180 1.69 1.62 21.94
N VAL A 181 1.93 1.64 20.64
CA VAL A 181 1.47 2.68 19.72
C VAL A 181 0.13 2.31 19.07
N SER A 182 -0.58 3.31 18.53
CA SER A 182 -1.80 3.06 17.76
C SER A 182 -1.52 2.25 16.48
N ALA A 183 -2.55 1.56 15.97
CA ALA A 183 -2.42 0.77 14.74
C ALA A 183 -2.00 1.64 13.55
N GLU A 184 -2.59 2.82 13.40
CA GLU A 184 -2.22 3.80 12.37
C GLU A 184 -0.75 4.19 12.46
N ARG A 185 -0.25 4.44 13.68
CA ARG A 185 1.15 4.79 13.90
C ARG A 185 2.09 3.64 13.55
N ALA A 186 1.76 2.41 13.94
CA ALA A 186 2.55 1.23 13.61
C ALA A 186 2.62 0.98 12.10
N VAL A 187 1.49 1.09 11.40
CA VAL A 187 1.42 0.97 9.94
C VAL A 187 2.30 2.04 9.27
N PHE A 188 2.21 3.29 9.73
CA PHE A 188 3.04 4.38 9.23
C PHE A 188 4.54 4.11 9.46
N LEU A 189 4.93 3.59 10.62
CA LEU A 189 6.34 3.29 10.91
C LEU A 189 6.89 2.18 10.00
N VAL A 190 6.12 1.11 9.78
CA VAL A 190 6.51 0.02 8.88
C VAL A 190 6.61 0.51 7.43
N GLU A 191 5.66 1.33 6.98
CA GLU A 191 5.69 1.90 5.62
C GLU A 191 6.84 2.90 5.45
N ARG A 192 7.07 3.76 6.44
CA ARG A 192 8.21 4.70 6.47
C ARG A 192 9.53 3.94 6.37
N ALA A 193 9.70 2.87 7.15
CA ALA A 193 10.89 2.04 7.09
C ALA A 193 11.05 1.35 5.71
N ARG A 194 9.95 0.91 5.07
CA ARG A 194 9.97 0.36 3.71
C ARG A 194 10.45 1.38 2.67
N LEU A 195 9.99 2.64 2.81
CA LEU A 195 10.34 3.74 1.90
C LEU A 195 11.73 4.31 2.15
N ALA A 196 12.27 4.21 3.37
CA ALA A 196 13.61 4.67 3.73
C ALA A 196 14.74 3.78 3.14
N LEU A 197 14.41 2.59 2.64
CA LEU A 197 15.36 1.74 1.92
C LEU A 197 15.77 2.42 0.61
N SER A 198 17.03 2.26 0.18
CA SER A 198 17.60 2.90 -1.03
C SER A 198 16.80 2.65 -2.31
N THR A 199 15.96 1.62 -2.34
CA THR A 199 14.95 1.43 -3.38
C THR A 199 13.62 1.10 -2.69
N PRO A 200 12.54 1.86 -2.94
CA PRO A 200 11.23 1.54 -2.38
C PRO A 200 10.81 0.16 -2.90
N ARG A 201 10.80 -0.84 -2.01
CA ARG A 201 10.59 -2.25 -2.37
C ARG A 201 9.11 -2.63 -2.37
N SER A 202 8.72 -3.54 -3.26
CA SER A 202 7.36 -4.11 -3.25
C SER A 202 7.05 -4.84 -1.94
N LEU A 203 5.76 -5.02 -1.63
CA LEU A 203 5.31 -5.77 -0.45
C LEU A 203 5.85 -7.21 -0.42
N ASP A 204 6.01 -7.86 -1.58
CA ASP A 204 6.64 -9.20 -1.64
C ASP A 204 8.08 -9.17 -1.13
N LYS A 205 8.86 -8.16 -1.52
CA LYS A 205 10.25 -8.03 -1.08
C LYS A 205 10.33 -7.64 0.39
N LEU A 206 9.42 -6.78 0.89
CA LEU A 206 9.29 -6.50 2.31
C LEU A 206 9.00 -7.78 3.12
N SER A 207 8.06 -8.61 2.66
CA SER A 207 7.73 -9.90 3.28
C SER A 207 8.92 -10.87 3.36
N LYS A 208 9.86 -10.81 2.40
CA LYS A 208 11.10 -11.61 2.44
C LYS A 208 12.07 -11.06 3.48
N MET A 209 12.34 -9.75 3.44
CA MET A 209 13.28 -9.12 4.38
C MET A 209 12.83 -9.26 5.84
N LEU A 210 11.52 -9.22 6.10
CA LEU A 210 10.96 -9.46 7.43
C LEU A 210 11.10 -10.90 7.93
N ARG A 211 11.22 -11.89 7.04
CA ARG A 211 11.53 -13.27 7.43
C ARG A 211 13.00 -13.45 7.76
N ASP A 212 13.85 -12.78 7.00
CA ASP A 212 15.30 -12.89 7.11
C ASP A 212 15.86 -11.99 8.22
N GLU A 213 15.00 -11.38 9.06
CA GLU A 213 15.31 -10.42 10.14
C GLU A 213 16.20 -9.24 9.72
N THR A 214 16.39 -9.02 8.42
CA THR A 214 17.26 -7.98 7.88
C THR A 214 16.57 -6.61 7.89
N PHE A 215 15.33 -6.54 8.34
CA PHE A 215 14.50 -5.34 8.34
C PHE A 215 14.21 -4.86 9.76
N GLU A 216 14.97 -3.87 10.19
CA GLU A 216 14.70 -3.16 11.42
C GLU A 216 13.81 -1.94 11.15
N VAL A 217 12.76 -1.82 11.97
CA VAL A 217 11.93 -0.62 11.96
C VAL A 217 12.71 0.40 12.77
N ALA A 218 13.47 1.27 12.09
CA ALA A 218 14.23 2.33 12.75
C ALA A 218 13.26 3.35 13.37
N LEU A 219 13.15 3.29 14.70
CA LEU A 219 12.40 4.23 15.52
C LEU A 219 13.33 5.38 15.91
N SER A 220 13.48 6.35 15.02
CA SER A 220 13.91 7.71 15.37
C SER A 220 12.72 8.65 15.35
#